data_AF-A0A287XRM0-F1
#
_entry.id   AF-A0A287XRM0-F1
#
_cell.length_a   1.000
_cell.length_b   1.000
_cell.length_c   1.000
_cell.angle_alpha   90.00
_cell.angle_beta   90.00
_cell.angle_gamma   90.00
#
_symmetry.space_group_name_H-M   'P 1'
#
loop_
_entity.id
_entity.type
_entity.pdbx_description
1 polymer ?
#
loop_
_entity_poly.entity_id
_entity_poly.type
_entity_poly.pdbx_seq_one_letter_code
_entity_poly.pdbx_strand_id
1 'polypeptide(L)'
;MAAQSTVDRVRAASIVALSRLPPQGTKVCYFARGHAEQWPGTAEPEGHGVPCTVASINYFTDGDEPCARISLQPQPAADDPPAADDHNPAPPPGRFLFFAKTIQESDKQRCYLGIPKACEAVFLPFQAGQNEQQLKIQDISGHSWDMVRKNEGTKRLLKGQWKKFVEHKGVKVKDTILFVSCPPDGEILVDLRLAAPHNIAWGVEEVAEASQLAIQGNAFTVTYYPGRGVDPFIVPRAVVEAAAGTKWEVDMPVRLRPKDEVVHLQEQEQGSAAGVTKTGTIAAVNPGTTWRNLQVDWDASTSSTPAAAINMWQVEPQGTHDAKRRRISHTVPPVAST
;
A
#
# COMPACT_ATOMS: atom_id res chain seq x y z
N MET A 1 4.97 -33.59 10.00
CA MET A 1 6.42 -33.48 10.27
C MET A 1 7.12 -33.44 8.93
N ALA A 2 7.94 -32.45 8.57
CA ALA A 2 8.27 -31.15 9.18
C ALA A 2 8.46 -30.14 8.01
N ALA A 3 8.57 -28.82 8.19
CA ALA A 3 8.82 -28.03 9.39
C ALA A 3 7.93 -26.78 9.47
N GLN A 4 7.89 -26.16 10.64
CA GLN A 4 7.11 -24.96 10.94
C GLN A 4 8.01 -23.96 11.69
N SER A 5 8.63 -23.05 10.94
CA SER A 5 9.27 -21.82 11.44
C SER A 5 9.88 -20.97 10.32
N THR A 6 9.30 -19.80 10.04
CA THR A 6 9.94 -18.64 9.38
C THR A 6 9.34 -17.34 9.96
N VAL A 7 9.16 -17.32 11.29
CA VAL A 7 8.52 -16.26 12.12
C VAL A 7 7.30 -15.53 11.49
N ASP A 8 6.14 -16.16 11.32
CA ASP A 8 5.99 -17.41 10.57
C ASP A 8 5.51 -17.14 9.12
N ARG A 9 6.06 -16.08 8.48
CA ARG A 9 6.54 -16.16 7.07
C ARG A 9 7.28 -14.98 6.40
N VAL A 10 7.43 -13.72 6.85
CA VAL A 10 7.20 -12.96 8.10
C VAL A 10 6.27 -11.77 7.80
N ARG A 11 5.28 -11.39 8.64
CA ARG A 11 4.83 -11.96 9.91
C ARG A 11 4.18 -13.35 9.86
N ALA A 12 3.51 -13.83 8.81
CA ALA A 12 3.14 -13.28 7.50
C ALA A 12 2.16 -12.10 7.52
N ALA A 13 2.14 -11.18 6.56
CA ALA A 13 3.30 -10.46 6.00
C ALA A 13 3.43 -9.13 6.78
N SER A 14 3.97 -8.04 6.21
CA SER A 14 3.45 -6.70 6.58
C SER A 14 2.10 -6.54 5.87
N ILE A 15 1.08 -7.09 6.54
CA ILE A 15 -0.16 -7.70 6.01
C ILE A 15 -0.86 -6.96 4.88
N VAL A 16 -0.84 -5.63 4.90
CA VAL A 16 -1.62 -4.79 3.99
C VAL A 16 -0.95 -4.68 2.61
N ALA A 17 0.36 -4.40 2.56
CA ALA A 17 1.07 -4.09 1.32
C ALA A 17 1.90 -5.25 0.76
N LEU A 18 2.56 -6.05 1.61
CA LEU A 18 3.40 -7.18 1.14
C LEU A 18 2.58 -8.36 0.60
N SER A 19 1.31 -8.49 0.99
CA SER A 19 0.38 -9.50 0.49
C SER A 19 -0.06 -9.28 -0.97
N ARG A 20 0.20 -8.09 -1.54
CA ARG A 20 -0.18 -7.72 -2.91
C ARG A 20 0.94 -7.91 -3.93
N LEU A 21 2.10 -8.40 -3.50
CA LEU A 21 3.16 -8.73 -4.43
C LEU A 21 2.65 -9.85 -5.36
N PRO A 22 2.71 -9.68 -6.70
CA PRO A 22 2.15 -10.66 -7.62
C PRO A 22 2.79 -12.04 -7.38
N PRO A 23 2.00 -13.10 -7.11
CA PRO A 23 2.55 -14.37 -6.63
C PRO A 23 3.49 -15.04 -7.64
N GLN A 24 4.29 -15.99 -7.17
CA GLN A 24 5.19 -16.78 -8.03
C GLN A 24 4.44 -17.38 -9.24
N GLY A 25 5.04 -17.26 -10.43
CA GLY A 25 4.43 -17.62 -11.70
C GLY A 25 3.66 -16.48 -12.40
N THR A 26 3.32 -15.39 -11.69
CA THR A 26 2.57 -14.27 -12.29
C THR A 26 3.41 -13.51 -13.32
N LYS A 27 2.79 -13.17 -14.46
CA LYS A 27 3.34 -12.27 -15.47
C LYS A 27 3.18 -10.81 -15.02
N VAL A 28 4.28 -10.07 -15.01
CA VAL A 28 4.38 -8.71 -14.45
C VAL A 28 5.17 -7.79 -15.37
N CYS A 29 5.09 -6.48 -15.14
CA CYS A 29 6.05 -5.51 -15.67
C CYS A 29 6.86 -4.93 -14.50
N TYR A 30 8.19 -4.91 -14.65
CA TYR A 30 9.13 -4.26 -13.73
C TYR A 30 9.47 -2.85 -14.20
N PHE A 31 9.38 -1.86 -13.31
CA PHE A 31 9.64 -0.46 -13.60
C PHE A 31 10.84 0.05 -12.80
N ALA A 32 12.02 0.13 -13.42
CA ALA A 32 13.25 0.57 -12.77
C ALA A 32 13.14 1.98 -12.12
N ARG A 33 12.38 2.91 -12.72
CA ARG A 33 12.09 4.22 -12.12
C ARG A 33 11.25 4.14 -10.83
N GLY A 34 10.28 3.24 -10.77
CA GLY A 34 9.54 2.97 -9.53
C GLY A 34 10.40 2.27 -8.48
N HIS A 35 11.38 1.46 -8.89
CA HIS A 35 12.36 0.88 -7.98
C HIS A 35 13.30 1.96 -7.40
N ALA A 36 13.76 2.90 -8.23
CA ALA A 36 14.56 4.05 -7.81
C ALA A 36 13.85 4.95 -6.77
N GLU A 37 12.52 5.09 -6.83
CA GLU A 37 11.75 5.92 -5.89
C GLU A 37 11.89 5.51 -4.42
N GLN A 38 12.25 4.26 -4.09
CA GLN A 38 12.43 3.85 -2.68
C GLN A 38 13.81 4.20 -2.10
N TRP A 39 14.69 4.79 -2.92
CA TRP A 39 16.11 5.02 -2.64
C TRP A 39 16.50 6.48 -2.95
N PRO A 40 16.50 7.37 -1.95
CA PRO A 40 16.84 8.78 -2.14
C PRO A 40 18.23 8.99 -2.73
N GLY A 41 18.33 9.79 -3.80
CA GLY A 41 19.59 10.09 -4.49
C GLY A 41 19.96 9.13 -5.63
N THR A 42 19.13 8.11 -5.91
CA THR A 42 19.26 7.30 -7.12
C THR A 42 19.00 8.16 -8.36
N ALA A 43 19.79 8.00 -9.42
CA ALA A 43 19.49 8.59 -10.73
C ALA A 43 18.23 7.95 -11.32
N GLU A 44 17.37 8.71 -11.98
CA GLU A 44 16.16 8.16 -12.61
C GLU A 44 16.54 7.27 -13.81
N PRO A 45 16.25 5.95 -13.81
CA PRO A 45 16.54 5.08 -14.93
C PRO A 45 15.62 5.38 -16.10
N GLU A 46 16.19 5.52 -17.30
CA GLU A 46 15.43 5.66 -18.55
C GLU A 46 14.82 4.32 -18.99
N GLY A 47 13.74 4.40 -19.78
CA GLY A 47 13.12 3.24 -20.43
C GLY A 47 11.67 2.96 -20.01
N HIS A 48 11.16 1.84 -20.51
CA HIS A 48 9.79 1.37 -20.28
C HIS A 48 9.77 0.16 -19.33
N GLY A 49 8.58 -0.23 -18.86
CA GLY A 49 8.41 -1.41 -18.01
C GLY A 49 8.83 -2.70 -18.72
N VAL A 50 9.75 -3.46 -18.13
CA VAL A 50 10.26 -4.72 -18.70
C VAL A 50 9.31 -5.87 -18.33
N PRO A 51 8.73 -6.60 -19.32
CA PRO A 51 7.88 -7.76 -19.04
C PRO A 51 8.71 -8.90 -18.42
N CYS A 52 8.25 -9.41 -17.28
CA CYS A 52 8.90 -10.46 -16.51
C CYS A 52 7.87 -11.49 -16.01
N THR A 53 8.36 -12.64 -15.57
CA THR A 53 7.62 -13.60 -14.74
C THR A 53 8.23 -13.64 -13.35
N VAL A 54 7.40 -13.67 -12.30
CA VAL A 54 7.88 -13.76 -10.91
C VAL A 54 8.41 -15.17 -10.62
N ALA A 55 9.73 -15.30 -10.52
CA ALA A 55 10.42 -16.58 -10.35
C ALA A 55 10.39 -17.08 -8.89
N SER A 56 10.53 -16.18 -7.92
CA SER A 56 10.29 -16.46 -6.49
C SER A 56 10.09 -15.18 -5.67
N ILE A 57 9.51 -15.31 -4.46
CA ILE A 57 9.39 -14.23 -3.47
C ILE A 57 9.86 -14.77 -2.12
N ASN A 58 10.81 -14.07 -1.49
CA ASN A 58 11.36 -14.41 -0.18
C ASN A 58 11.17 -13.22 0.77
N TYR A 59 10.32 -13.38 1.79
CA TYR A 59 10.06 -12.33 2.79
C TYR A 59 11.10 -12.39 3.91
N PHE A 60 11.58 -11.23 4.37
CA PHE A 60 12.60 -11.13 5.41
C PHE A 60 12.51 -9.79 6.15
N THR A 61 13.38 -9.55 7.14
CA THR A 61 13.52 -8.26 7.84
C THR A 61 14.91 -7.68 7.61
N ASP A 62 14.99 -6.45 7.12
CA ASP A 62 16.22 -5.67 7.05
C ASP A 62 16.34 -4.83 8.33
N GLY A 63 16.99 -5.41 9.34
CA GLY A 63 16.91 -4.91 10.73
C GLY A 63 15.50 -5.09 11.28
N ASP A 64 14.81 -3.99 11.55
CA ASP A 64 13.41 -3.94 12.01
C ASP A 64 12.42 -3.51 10.91
N GLU A 65 12.84 -3.32 9.65
CA GLU A 65 11.94 -3.01 8.52
C GLU A 65 11.58 -4.31 7.75
N PRO A 66 10.30 -4.62 7.49
CA PRO A 66 9.90 -5.84 6.78
C PRO A 66 10.01 -5.68 5.25
N CYS A 67 10.62 -6.66 4.59
CA CYS A 67 11.02 -6.60 3.19
C CYS A 67 10.57 -7.84 2.41
N ALA A 68 10.55 -7.74 1.08
CA ALA A 68 10.45 -8.89 0.19
C ALA A 68 11.51 -8.85 -0.91
N ARG A 69 12.30 -9.90 -1.02
CA ARG A 69 13.24 -10.12 -2.12
C ARG A 69 12.56 -10.91 -3.22
N ILE A 70 12.49 -10.34 -4.42
CA ILE A 70 11.68 -10.82 -5.53
C ILE A 70 12.61 -11.10 -6.71
N SER A 71 12.67 -12.36 -7.14
CA SER A 71 13.46 -12.76 -8.31
C SER A 71 12.58 -12.73 -9.55
N LEU A 72 13.09 -12.12 -10.62
CA LEU A 72 12.36 -11.83 -11.85
C LEU A 72 13.09 -12.42 -13.05
N GLN A 73 12.34 -13.06 -13.94
CA GLN A 73 12.82 -13.58 -15.21
C GLN A 73 12.20 -12.76 -16.35
N PRO A 74 12.97 -11.92 -17.07
CA PRO A 74 12.49 -11.23 -18.27
C PRO A 74 11.87 -12.20 -19.29
N GLN A 75 10.88 -11.72 -20.03
CA GLN A 75 10.17 -12.46 -21.07
C GLN A 75 10.36 -11.78 -22.44
N PRO A 76 10.48 -12.55 -23.54
CA PRO A 76 10.53 -11.97 -24.89
C PRO A 76 9.22 -11.24 -25.22
N ALA A 77 9.30 -10.24 -26.10
CA ALA A 77 8.18 -9.34 -26.38
C ALA A 77 7.03 -9.96 -27.21
N ALA A 78 7.17 -11.18 -27.74
CA ALA A 78 6.39 -11.65 -28.88
C ALA A 78 5.62 -12.98 -28.73
N ASP A 79 5.99 -13.87 -27.80
CA ASP A 79 5.59 -15.30 -27.88
C ASP A 79 4.35 -15.69 -27.05
N ASP A 80 3.66 -14.73 -26.42
CA ASP A 80 2.43 -14.96 -25.66
C ASP A 80 1.18 -14.54 -26.45
N PRO A 81 0.21 -15.45 -26.70
CA PRO A 81 -1.17 -15.06 -26.94
C PRO A 81 -1.70 -14.21 -25.78
N PRO A 82 -2.68 -13.30 -26.00
CA PRO A 82 -3.33 -12.62 -24.89
C PRO A 82 -3.90 -13.67 -23.93
N ALA A 83 -3.36 -13.72 -22.72
CA ALA A 83 -3.65 -14.79 -21.78
C ALA A 83 -5.15 -14.85 -21.51
N ALA A 84 -5.75 -16.03 -21.69
CA ALA A 84 -7.13 -16.27 -21.29
C ALA A 84 -7.25 -15.95 -19.80
N ASP A 85 -8.14 -15.03 -19.46
CA ASP A 85 -8.14 -14.20 -18.25
C ASP A 85 -7.73 -14.96 -16.98
N ASP A 86 -6.42 -14.94 -16.68
CA ASP A 86 -5.85 -15.59 -15.49
C ASP A 86 -6.04 -14.70 -14.26
N HIS A 87 -7.29 -14.27 -14.08
CA HIS A 87 -7.90 -13.91 -12.82
C HIS A 87 -7.88 -15.14 -11.89
N ASN A 88 -6.68 -15.50 -11.44
CA ASN A 88 -6.48 -16.06 -10.11
C ASN A 88 -6.48 -14.86 -9.15
N PRO A 89 -7.63 -14.44 -8.59
CA PRO A 89 -7.64 -13.34 -7.62
C PRO A 89 -6.73 -13.74 -6.46
N ALA A 90 -5.77 -12.88 -6.11
CA ALA A 90 -5.00 -13.04 -4.89
C ALA A 90 -6.01 -13.30 -3.75
N PRO A 91 -5.89 -14.41 -3.00
CA PRO A 91 -6.96 -14.90 -2.15
C PRO A 91 -7.41 -13.79 -1.22
N PRO A 92 -8.71 -13.46 -1.18
CA PRO A 92 -9.20 -12.20 -0.64
C PRO A 92 -8.64 -12.01 0.77
N PRO A 93 -7.92 -10.90 1.04
CA PRO A 93 -7.23 -10.76 2.30
C PRO A 93 -8.23 -10.88 3.43
N GLY A 94 -7.89 -11.68 4.45
CA GLY A 94 -8.64 -11.70 5.70
C GLY A 94 -8.87 -10.27 6.17
N ARG A 95 -10.01 -10.00 6.85
CA ARG A 95 -10.39 -8.63 7.23
C ARG A 95 -9.54 -8.12 8.41
N PHE A 96 -8.25 -7.95 8.16
CA PHE A 96 -7.24 -7.46 9.08
C PHE A 96 -7.46 -5.97 9.33
N LEU A 97 -7.80 -5.63 10.57
CA LEU A 97 -7.96 -4.24 11.00
C LEU A 97 -6.59 -3.69 11.39
N PHE A 98 -6.26 -2.50 10.90
CA PHE A 98 -4.95 -1.88 11.15
C PHE A 98 -5.02 -0.40 11.50
N PHE A 99 -3.98 0.05 12.19
CA PHE A 99 -3.76 1.44 12.58
C PHE A 99 -2.30 1.80 12.28
N ALA A 100 -2.10 2.68 11.29
CA ALA A 100 -0.81 3.28 11.01
C ALA A 100 -0.67 4.61 11.74
N LYS A 101 0.44 4.81 12.45
CA LYS A 101 0.72 5.99 13.25
C LYS A 101 2.10 6.55 12.95
N THR A 102 2.13 7.61 12.14
CA THR A 102 3.32 8.45 11.94
C THR A 102 3.68 9.17 13.24
N ILE A 103 4.93 9.01 13.68
CA ILE A 103 5.44 9.47 14.97
C ILE A 103 5.77 10.95 14.92
N GLN A 104 5.18 11.71 15.83
CA GLN A 104 5.45 13.12 16.05
C GLN A 104 6.38 13.30 17.25
N GLU A 105 7.04 14.45 17.34
CA GLU A 105 7.93 14.80 18.45
C GLU A 105 7.27 14.58 19.83
N SER A 106 5.99 14.96 19.96
CA SER A 106 5.25 14.77 21.22
C SER A 106 4.98 13.31 21.60
N ASP A 107 5.00 12.36 20.65
CA ASP A 107 4.83 10.93 20.94
C ASP A 107 6.11 10.30 21.52
N LYS A 108 7.28 10.86 21.18
CA LYS A 108 8.59 10.47 21.75
C LYS A 108 8.81 11.03 23.15
N GLN A 109 8.35 12.26 23.40
CA GLN A 109 8.50 12.94 24.70
C GLN A 109 7.57 12.38 25.79
N ARG A 110 6.53 11.62 25.42
CA ARG A 110 5.53 11.06 26.34
C ARG A 110 5.80 9.59 26.65
N CYS A 111 5.53 9.18 27.89
CA CYS A 111 5.45 7.76 28.27
C CYS A 111 4.17 7.06 27.74
N TYR A 112 3.52 7.59 26.71
CA TYR A 112 2.31 7.04 26.10
C TYR A 112 2.11 7.51 24.66
N LEU A 113 1.41 6.68 23.87
CA LEU A 113 0.88 7.01 22.54
C LEU A 113 -0.60 7.41 22.63
N GLY A 114 -1.04 8.37 21.80
CA GLY A 114 -2.46 8.69 21.61
C GLY A 114 -3.10 7.87 20.48
N ILE A 115 -4.29 7.33 20.70
CA ILE A 115 -5.04 6.49 19.74
C ILE A 115 -6.28 7.26 19.23
N PRO A 116 -6.53 7.36 17.90
CA PRO A 116 -7.81 7.84 17.35
C PRO A 116 -8.99 6.94 17.76
N LYS A 117 -10.23 7.43 17.67
CA LYS A 117 -11.40 6.66 18.15
C LYS A 117 -11.73 5.47 17.25
N ALA A 118 -11.67 5.62 15.93
CA ALA A 118 -11.94 4.52 15.01
C ALA A 118 -10.86 3.42 15.13
N CYS A 119 -9.61 3.83 15.39
CA CYS A 119 -8.47 2.92 15.60
C CYS A 119 -8.59 2.06 16.88
N GLU A 120 -9.55 2.32 17.77
CA GLU A 120 -9.87 1.41 18.88
C GLU A 120 -10.27 0.00 18.40
N ALA A 121 -10.79 -0.14 17.17
CA ALA A 121 -11.24 -1.43 16.61
C ALA A 121 -10.10 -2.41 16.26
N VAL A 122 -8.83 -2.00 16.31
CA VAL A 122 -7.67 -2.91 16.20
C VAL A 122 -7.50 -3.76 17.47
N PHE A 123 -8.04 -3.28 18.60
CA PHE A 123 -7.90 -3.87 19.93
C PHE A 123 -9.20 -4.60 20.32
N LEU A 124 -9.08 -5.64 21.14
CA LEU A 124 -10.25 -6.26 21.79
C LEU A 124 -11.05 -5.24 22.62
N PRO A 125 -12.38 -5.39 22.77
CA PRO A 125 -13.18 -4.51 23.62
C PRO A 125 -12.77 -4.62 25.10
N PHE A 126 -13.03 -3.57 25.88
CA PHE A 126 -12.94 -3.62 27.35
C PHE A 126 -14.02 -4.54 27.93
N GLN A 127 -13.76 -5.14 29.09
CA GLN A 127 -14.80 -5.82 29.86
C GLN A 127 -15.77 -4.79 30.48
N ALA A 128 -16.98 -5.23 30.82
CA ALA A 128 -18.00 -4.34 31.37
C ALA A 128 -17.51 -3.59 32.63
N GLY A 129 -17.63 -2.26 32.62
CA GLY A 129 -17.19 -1.39 33.72
C GLY A 129 -15.69 -1.04 33.75
N GLN A 130 -14.86 -1.61 32.87
CA GLN A 130 -13.43 -1.28 32.78
C GLN A 130 -13.16 -0.14 31.79
N ASN A 131 -12.14 0.67 32.09
CA ASN A 131 -11.56 1.67 31.18
C ASN A 131 -10.04 1.51 30.99
N GLU A 132 -9.47 0.42 31.50
CA GLU A 132 -8.05 0.05 31.40
C GLU A 132 -7.93 -1.45 31.08
N GLN A 133 -6.98 -1.82 30.22
CA GLN A 133 -6.79 -3.18 29.73
C GLN A 133 -5.30 -3.46 29.54
N GLN A 134 -4.82 -4.57 30.12
CA GLN A 134 -3.49 -5.11 29.85
C GLN A 134 -3.46 -5.74 28.45
N LEU A 135 -2.40 -5.49 27.69
CA LEU A 135 -2.19 -5.97 26.33
C LEU A 135 -0.77 -6.52 26.21
N LYS A 136 -0.63 -7.67 25.54
CA LYS A 136 0.67 -8.16 25.08
C LYS A 136 0.75 -7.90 23.57
N ILE A 137 1.69 -7.07 23.15
CA ILE A 137 1.92 -6.74 21.74
C ILE A 137 3.26 -7.33 21.33
N GLN A 138 3.33 -8.02 20.19
CA GLN A 138 4.58 -8.63 19.70
C GLN A 138 5.04 -7.93 18.43
N ASP A 139 6.36 -7.71 18.28
CA ASP A 139 6.93 -7.15 17.06
C ASP A 139 7.38 -8.21 16.04
N ILE A 140 7.69 -7.77 14.83
CA ILE A 140 8.10 -8.67 13.71
C ILE A 140 9.39 -9.45 14.00
N SER A 141 10.22 -8.95 14.91
CA SER A 141 11.46 -9.56 15.41
C SER A 141 11.21 -10.43 16.66
N GLY A 142 9.94 -10.79 16.92
CA GLY A 142 9.48 -11.75 17.91
C GLY A 142 9.44 -11.22 19.35
N HIS A 143 9.87 -9.99 19.62
CA HIS A 143 9.92 -9.47 21.00
C HIS A 143 8.51 -9.09 21.47
N SER A 144 8.18 -9.48 22.71
CA SER A 144 6.91 -9.18 23.37
C SER A 144 7.01 -7.94 24.25
N TRP A 145 5.97 -7.11 24.23
CA TRP A 145 5.90 -5.84 24.93
C TRP A 145 4.61 -5.74 25.76
N ASP A 146 4.76 -5.53 27.07
CA ASP A 146 3.62 -5.38 27.98
C ASP A 146 3.10 -3.94 27.93
N MET A 147 1.93 -3.76 27.33
CA MET A 147 1.30 -2.46 27.07
C MET A 147 -0.02 -2.35 27.82
N VAL A 148 -0.46 -1.12 28.07
CA VAL A 148 -1.72 -0.84 28.79
C VAL A 148 -2.56 0.11 27.98
N ARG A 149 -3.68 -0.35 27.42
CA ARG A 149 -4.66 0.54 26.79
C ARG A 149 -5.56 1.15 27.86
N LYS A 150 -5.79 2.46 27.80
CA LYS A 150 -6.59 3.19 28.79
C LYS A 150 -7.37 4.34 28.19
N ASN A 151 -8.63 4.49 28.62
CA ASN A 151 -9.49 5.61 28.26
C ASN A 151 -9.64 6.57 29.46
N GLU A 152 -9.08 7.78 29.33
CA GLU A 152 -9.04 8.84 30.34
C GLU A 152 -9.91 10.02 29.87
N GLY A 153 -11.20 9.98 30.21
CA GLY A 153 -12.20 10.91 29.70
C GLY A 153 -12.39 10.74 28.19
N THR A 154 -12.09 11.78 27.41
CA THR A 154 -12.10 11.73 25.94
C THR A 154 -10.82 11.14 25.32
N LYS A 155 -9.74 10.97 26.09
CA LYS A 155 -8.44 10.53 25.60
C LYS A 155 -8.35 9.00 25.58
N ARG A 156 -7.81 8.43 24.51
CA ARG A 156 -7.49 6.99 24.36
C ARG A 156 -5.98 6.84 24.24
N LEU A 157 -5.39 6.02 25.09
CA LEU A 157 -3.96 6.04 25.35
C LEU A 157 -3.39 4.61 25.36
N LEU A 158 -2.22 4.42 24.76
CA LEU A 158 -1.39 3.22 24.96
C LEU A 158 -0.21 3.59 25.87
N LYS A 159 -0.19 3.00 27.07
CA LYS A 159 0.80 3.18 28.14
C LYS A 159 1.55 1.86 28.38
N GLY A 160 2.25 1.72 29.50
CA GLY A 160 3.04 0.52 29.81
C GLY A 160 4.47 0.65 29.26
N GLN A 161 4.96 -0.36 28.56
CA GLN A 161 6.33 -0.38 28.03
C GLN A 161 6.59 0.53 26.81
N TRP A 162 5.64 1.41 26.43
CA TRP A 162 5.75 2.34 25.28
C TRP A 162 7.12 3.01 25.15
N LYS A 163 7.64 3.60 26.24
CA LYS A 163 8.94 4.28 26.21
C LYS A 163 10.08 3.31 25.91
N LYS A 164 10.08 2.11 26.51
CA LYS A 164 11.08 1.07 26.26
C LYS A 164 11.04 0.58 24.82
N PHE A 165 9.85 0.43 24.23
CA PHE A 165 9.69 0.08 22.82
C PHE A 165 10.32 1.14 21.91
N VAL A 166 9.98 2.42 22.12
CA VAL A 166 10.51 3.56 21.35
C VAL A 166 12.03 3.68 21.46
N GLU A 167 12.59 3.46 22.66
CA GLU A 167 14.03 3.48 22.91
C GLU A 167 14.75 2.28 22.28
N HIS A 168 14.25 1.06 22.46
CA HIS A 168 14.85 -0.18 21.94
C HIS A 168 14.81 -0.25 20.40
N LYS A 169 13.68 0.12 19.79
CA LYS A 169 13.53 0.15 18.32
C LYS A 169 14.09 1.42 17.67
N GLY A 170 14.76 2.30 18.43
CA GLY A 170 15.43 3.49 17.91
C GLY A 170 14.53 4.52 17.19
N VAL A 171 13.22 4.49 17.45
CA VAL A 171 12.17 5.13 16.63
C VAL A 171 12.38 6.63 16.50
N LYS A 172 12.29 7.16 15.28
CA LYS A 172 12.51 8.56 14.92
C LYS A 172 11.19 9.28 14.64
N VAL A 173 11.24 10.62 14.57
CA VAL A 173 10.09 11.42 14.12
C VAL A 173 9.91 11.20 12.62
N LYS A 174 8.65 11.13 12.17
CA LYS A 174 8.18 10.68 10.84
C LYS A 174 8.18 9.16 10.60
N ASP A 175 8.87 8.35 11.40
CA ASP A 175 8.72 6.89 11.30
C ASP A 175 7.26 6.50 11.55
N THR A 176 6.79 5.42 10.93
CA THR A 176 5.38 5.00 11.04
C THR A 176 5.29 3.63 11.69
N ILE A 177 4.60 3.58 12.83
CA ILE A 177 4.31 2.33 13.53
C ILE A 177 2.97 1.78 13.02
N LEU A 178 2.95 0.50 12.64
CA LEU A 178 1.78 -0.19 12.14
C LEU A 178 1.33 -1.27 13.14
N PHE A 179 0.21 -1.01 13.82
CA PHE A 179 -0.51 -2.01 14.60
C PHE A 179 -1.49 -2.75 13.68
N VAL A 180 -1.51 -4.08 13.72
CA VAL A 180 -2.51 -4.90 13.00
C VAL A 180 -3.08 -5.94 13.96
N SER A 181 -4.40 -6.09 13.93
CA SER A 181 -5.16 -7.10 14.67
C SER A 181 -5.08 -8.45 13.94
N CYS A 182 -4.82 -9.52 14.69
CA CYS A 182 -4.72 -10.89 14.19
C CYS A 182 -5.82 -11.76 14.84
N PRO A 183 -6.99 -11.90 14.20
CA PRO A 183 -8.03 -12.83 14.63
C PRO A 183 -7.60 -14.30 14.45
N PRO A 184 -8.15 -15.26 15.22
CA PRO A 184 -9.29 -15.08 16.13
C PRO A 184 -8.93 -14.61 17.54
N ASP A 185 -7.72 -14.91 18.02
CA ASP A 185 -7.36 -14.83 19.44
C ASP A 185 -7.10 -13.41 19.97
N GLY A 186 -7.15 -12.41 19.08
CA GLY A 186 -6.99 -10.99 19.44
C GLY A 186 -5.54 -10.58 19.65
N GLU A 187 -4.59 -11.34 19.10
CA GLU A 187 -3.19 -10.97 19.07
C GLU A 187 -2.99 -9.65 18.30
N ILE A 188 -2.06 -8.82 18.77
CA ILE A 188 -1.74 -7.55 18.14
C ILE A 188 -0.26 -7.55 17.79
N LEU A 189 0.01 -7.45 16.50
CA LEU A 189 1.36 -7.42 15.96
C LEU A 189 1.75 -5.99 15.54
N VAL A 190 2.94 -5.55 15.94
CA VAL A 190 3.50 -4.22 15.67
C VAL A 190 4.65 -4.28 14.66
N ASP A 191 4.74 -3.30 13.77
CA ASP A 191 5.69 -3.18 12.66
C ASP A 191 6.21 -1.72 12.63
N LEU A 192 7.50 -1.53 12.28
CA LEU A 192 8.16 -0.23 12.20
C LEU A 192 8.59 0.04 10.75
N ARG A 193 8.08 1.14 10.21
CA ARG A 193 8.36 1.59 8.84
C ARG A 193 9.18 2.87 8.92
N LEU A 194 10.39 2.84 8.38
CA LEU A 194 11.36 3.93 8.53
C LEU A 194 11.02 5.09 7.58
N ALA A 195 11.14 6.33 8.07
CA ALA A 195 10.88 7.53 7.27
C ALA A 195 11.96 7.84 6.23
N ALA A 196 13.14 7.22 6.39
CA ALA A 196 14.27 7.31 5.48
C ALA A 196 14.98 5.95 5.46
N PRO A 197 15.36 5.42 4.29
CA PRO A 197 16.11 4.17 4.22
C PRO A 197 17.41 4.21 5.00
N HIS A 198 17.74 3.12 5.68
CA HIS A 198 19.12 2.70 5.84
C HIS A 198 19.60 2.02 4.55
N ASN A 199 20.90 1.72 4.45
CA ASN A 199 21.51 0.99 3.32
C ASN A 199 21.36 1.64 1.92
N ILE A 200 21.13 2.96 1.82
CA ILE A 200 20.88 3.70 0.56
C ILE A 200 21.88 3.33 -0.56
N ALA A 201 23.18 3.27 -0.26
CA ALA A 201 24.22 3.00 -1.27
C ALA A 201 24.04 1.62 -1.94
N TRP A 202 23.74 0.57 -1.17
CA TRP A 202 23.42 -0.76 -1.70
C TRP A 202 22.12 -0.74 -2.50
N GLY A 203 21.13 0.06 -2.07
CA GLY A 203 19.88 0.24 -2.80
C GLY A 203 20.04 0.88 -4.18
N VAL A 204 20.88 1.92 -4.28
CA VAL A 204 21.26 2.56 -5.55
C VAL A 204 21.96 1.55 -6.48
N GLU A 205 22.80 0.68 -5.93
CA GLU A 205 23.49 -0.39 -6.64
C GLU A 205 22.52 -1.49 -7.13
N GLU A 206 21.59 -1.96 -6.28
CA GLU A 206 20.55 -2.94 -6.64
C GLU A 206 19.64 -2.41 -7.78
N VAL A 207 19.31 -1.11 -7.79
CA VAL A 207 18.55 -0.49 -8.89
C VAL A 207 19.34 -0.53 -10.21
N ALA A 208 20.62 -0.14 -10.17
CA ALA A 208 21.46 -0.08 -11.35
C ALA A 208 21.69 -1.48 -11.96
N GLU A 209 22.06 -2.46 -11.12
CA GLU A 209 22.25 -3.85 -11.53
C GLU A 209 20.95 -4.45 -12.08
N ALA A 210 19.84 -4.34 -11.35
CA ALA A 210 18.54 -4.87 -11.78
C ALA A 210 18.06 -4.24 -13.10
N SER A 211 18.25 -2.92 -13.28
CA SER A 211 17.90 -2.24 -14.53
C SER A 211 18.73 -2.75 -15.70
N GLN A 212 20.05 -2.94 -15.51
CA GLN A 212 20.94 -3.45 -16.55
C GLN A 212 20.63 -4.90 -16.92
N LEU A 213 20.44 -5.78 -15.93
CA LEU A 213 20.11 -7.19 -16.16
C LEU A 213 18.75 -7.35 -16.85
N ALA A 214 17.73 -6.57 -16.46
CA ALA A 214 16.41 -6.57 -17.09
C ALA A 214 16.48 -6.16 -18.57
N ILE A 215 17.27 -5.13 -18.92
CA ILE A 215 17.50 -4.70 -20.32
C ILE A 215 18.23 -5.79 -21.13
N GLN A 216 19.16 -6.53 -20.50
CA GLN A 216 19.88 -7.64 -21.11
C GLN A 216 19.05 -8.94 -21.25
N GLY A 217 17.82 -8.98 -20.70
CA GLY A 217 16.99 -10.20 -20.65
C GLY A 217 17.46 -11.24 -19.62
N ASN A 218 18.41 -10.89 -18.76
CA ASN A 218 18.98 -11.78 -17.75
C ASN A 218 18.07 -11.88 -16.52
N ALA A 219 18.08 -13.03 -15.84
CA ALA A 219 17.43 -13.18 -14.54
C ALA A 219 18.04 -12.22 -13.52
N PHE A 220 17.21 -11.56 -12.73
CA PHE A 220 17.64 -10.58 -11.73
C PHE A 220 16.80 -10.66 -10.46
N THR A 221 17.15 -9.87 -9.45
CA THR A 221 16.45 -9.81 -8.18
C THR A 221 16.39 -8.37 -7.68
N VAL A 222 15.30 -8.01 -7.02
CA VAL A 222 15.06 -6.69 -6.42
C VAL A 222 14.43 -6.84 -5.05
N THR A 223 14.64 -5.87 -4.17
CA THR A 223 14.10 -5.86 -2.82
C THR A 223 13.01 -4.79 -2.70
N TYR A 224 11.79 -5.16 -2.33
CA TYR A 224 10.67 -4.23 -2.15
C TYR A 224 10.42 -3.88 -0.68
N TYR A 225 10.32 -2.59 -0.39
CA TYR A 225 10.06 -2.03 0.94
C TYR A 225 8.65 -1.40 1.05
N PRO A 226 7.70 -2.04 1.77
CA PRO A 226 6.29 -1.64 1.86
C PRO A 226 6.05 -0.41 2.73
N GLY A 227 7.07 0.03 3.48
CA GLY A 227 6.99 1.10 4.46
C GLY A 227 7.19 2.50 3.87
N ARG A 228 7.89 2.60 2.74
CA ARG A 228 8.55 3.83 2.27
C ARG A 228 7.66 4.78 1.44
N GLY A 229 6.36 4.51 1.38
CA GLY A 229 5.37 5.37 0.70
C GLY A 229 5.37 5.32 -0.84
N VAL A 230 6.25 4.50 -1.45
CA VAL A 230 6.35 4.33 -2.90
C VAL A 230 5.18 3.55 -3.50
N ASP A 231 4.88 3.82 -4.76
CA ASP A 231 3.91 3.03 -5.53
C ASP A 231 4.54 1.70 -6.00
N PRO A 232 3.78 0.60 -6.14
CA PRO A 232 4.34 -0.70 -6.52
C PRO A 232 5.01 -0.68 -7.91
N PHE A 233 6.30 -1.02 -7.97
CA PHE A 233 7.11 -1.03 -9.19
C PHE A 233 7.21 -2.39 -9.89
N ILE A 234 6.48 -3.39 -9.37
CA ILE A 234 6.23 -4.68 -10.01
C ILE A 234 4.72 -4.83 -10.08
N VAL A 235 4.16 -4.71 -11.29
CA VAL A 235 2.70 -4.60 -11.51
C VAL A 235 2.25 -5.77 -12.40
N PRO A 236 1.10 -6.44 -12.12
CA PRO A 236 0.57 -7.49 -13.00
C PRO A 236 0.45 -7.01 -14.45
N ARG A 237 0.97 -7.80 -15.40
CA ARG A 237 1.14 -7.41 -16.80
C ARG A 237 -0.19 -7.01 -17.45
N ALA A 238 -1.24 -7.81 -17.22
CA ALA A 238 -2.59 -7.52 -17.70
C ALA A 238 -3.17 -6.19 -17.19
N VAL A 239 -2.81 -5.74 -15.98
CA VAL A 239 -3.25 -4.44 -15.43
C VAL A 239 -2.56 -3.27 -16.15
N VAL A 240 -1.29 -3.43 -16.52
CA VAL A 240 -0.54 -2.46 -17.33
C VAL A 240 -1.07 -2.43 -18.77
N GLU A 241 -1.30 -3.60 -19.37
CA GLU A 241 -1.77 -3.72 -20.76
C GLU A 241 -3.22 -3.23 -20.94
N ALA A 242 -4.13 -3.53 -20.01
CA ALA A 242 -5.49 -2.98 -20.02
C ALA A 242 -5.51 -1.45 -19.84
N ALA A 243 -4.59 -0.91 -19.04
CA ALA A 243 -4.41 0.54 -18.92
C ALA A 243 -3.81 1.14 -20.20
N ALA A 244 -2.84 0.49 -20.84
CA ALA A 244 -2.24 0.96 -22.11
C ALA A 244 -3.20 0.86 -23.31
N GLY A 245 -4.14 -0.09 -23.31
CA GLY A 245 -5.21 -0.20 -24.30
C GLY A 245 -6.31 0.86 -24.17
N THR A 246 -6.28 1.69 -23.12
CA THR A 246 -7.21 2.81 -22.94
C THR A 246 -6.72 4.04 -23.70
N LYS A 247 -7.60 4.67 -24.50
CA LYS A 247 -7.28 5.95 -25.18
C LYS A 247 -7.34 7.11 -24.18
N TRP A 248 -6.26 7.36 -23.46
CA TRP A 248 -6.12 8.52 -22.57
C TRP A 248 -5.96 9.81 -23.37
N GLU A 249 -6.67 10.86 -22.97
CA GLU A 249 -6.66 12.17 -23.60
C GLU A 249 -6.60 13.26 -22.52
N VAL A 250 -6.10 14.45 -22.90
CA VAL A 250 -6.21 15.65 -22.05
C VAL A 250 -7.70 16.03 -21.90
N ASP A 251 -8.04 16.67 -20.79
CA ASP A 251 -9.42 16.99 -20.37
C ASP A 251 -10.31 15.75 -20.06
N MET A 252 -9.77 14.53 -20.12
CA MET A 252 -10.50 13.33 -19.70
C MET A 252 -10.71 13.34 -18.17
N PRO A 253 -11.97 13.24 -17.68
CA PRO A 253 -12.24 13.11 -16.26
C PRO A 253 -11.84 11.71 -15.78
N VAL A 254 -11.08 11.66 -14.70
CA VAL A 254 -10.54 10.43 -14.10
C VAL A 254 -10.90 10.34 -12.63
N ARG A 255 -10.92 9.10 -12.13
CA ARG A 255 -11.00 8.79 -10.71
C ARG A 255 -9.75 8.01 -10.33
N LEU A 256 -9.16 8.35 -9.19
CA LEU A 256 -8.13 7.52 -8.57
C LEU A 256 -8.78 6.17 -8.25
N ARG A 257 -8.24 5.05 -8.75
CA ARG A 257 -8.71 3.74 -8.32
C ARG A 257 -8.54 3.64 -6.79
N PRO A 258 -9.45 3.01 -6.05
CA PRO A 258 -9.20 2.73 -4.64
C PRO A 258 -7.85 2.03 -4.53
N LYS A 259 -6.91 2.57 -3.73
CA LYS A 259 -5.68 1.81 -3.42
C LYS A 259 -6.02 0.52 -2.66
N ASP A 260 -7.24 0.39 -2.13
CA ASP A 260 -7.66 -0.67 -1.23
C ASP A 260 -9.17 -0.91 -1.12
N GLU A 261 -9.56 -2.16 -0.84
CA GLU A 261 -10.80 -2.53 -0.13
C GLU A 261 -10.57 -2.68 1.40
N VAL A 262 -9.34 -2.41 1.88
CA VAL A 262 -8.95 -2.53 3.29
C VAL A 262 -9.24 -1.24 4.05
N VAL A 263 -9.91 -1.36 5.20
CA VAL A 263 -10.40 -0.21 5.99
C VAL A 263 -9.27 0.45 6.79
N HIS A 264 -8.73 1.55 6.29
CA HIS A 264 -7.86 2.44 7.07
C HIS A 264 -8.71 3.23 8.08
N LEU A 265 -8.81 2.72 9.31
CA LEU A 265 -9.76 3.21 10.33
C LEU A 265 -9.68 4.74 10.58
N GLN A 266 -8.49 5.34 10.50
CA GLN A 266 -8.29 6.77 10.70
C GLN A 266 -8.85 7.64 9.55
N GLU A 267 -9.00 7.12 8.33
CA GLU A 267 -9.63 7.86 7.21
C GLU A 267 -11.15 7.88 7.37
N GLN A 268 -11.72 6.75 7.83
CA GLN A 268 -13.15 6.62 8.14
C GLN A 268 -13.60 7.60 9.25
N GLU A 269 -12.75 7.92 10.22
CA GLU A 269 -13.06 8.89 11.28
C GLU A 269 -13.12 10.35 10.79
N GLN A 270 -12.40 10.68 9.71
CA GLN A 270 -12.34 12.04 9.15
C GLN A 270 -13.50 12.37 8.20
N GLY A 271 -14.51 11.51 8.11
CA GLY A 271 -15.65 11.70 7.20
C GLY A 271 -15.35 11.33 5.75
N SER A 272 -14.17 10.76 5.45
CA SER A 272 -13.94 10.06 4.20
C SER A 272 -14.76 8.77 4.22
N ALA A 273 -16.00 8.85 3.75
CA ALA A 273 -16.86 7.69 3.61
C ALA A 273 -16.18 6.66 2.71
N ALA A 274 -16.22 5.39 3.08
CA ALA A 274 -15.55 4.31 2.35
C ALA A 274 -15.96 4.33 0.87
N GLY A 275 -15.02 4.68 -0.01
CA GLY A 275 -15.24 4.83 -1.45
C GLY A 275 -15.18 6.26 -2.01
N VAL A 276 -14.99 7.31 -1.20
CA VAL A 276 -14.66 8.67 -1.73
C VAL A 276 -13.24 8.66 -2.31
N THR A 277 -13.16 8.21 -3.55
CA THR A 277 -11.95 8.15 -4.36
C THR A 277 -11.76 9.49 -5.07
N LYS A 278 -10.54 10.04 -5.01
CA LYS A 278 -10.25 11.39 -5.55
C LYS A 278 -10.63 11.48 -7.02
N THR A 279 -11.22 12.59 -7.40
CA THR A 279 -11.63 12.92 -8.76
C THR A 279 -10.79 14.08 -9.29
N GLY A 280 -10.58 14.10 -10.60
CA GLY A 280 -9.75 15.10 -11.26
C GLY A 280 -9.75 14.91 -12.76
N THR A 281 -8.91 15.67 -13.44
CA THR A 281 -8.86 15.76 -14.91
C THR A 281 -7.42 15.56 -15.39
N ILE A 282 -7.24 14.86 -16.50
CA ILE A 282 -5.90 14.71 -17.12
C ILE A 282 -5.46 16.04 -17.73
N ALA A 283 -4.39 16.62 -17.18
CA ALA A 283 -3.74 17.82 -17.70
C ALA A 283 -2.69 17.51 -18.78
N ALA A 284 -2.03 16.35 -18.69
CA ALA A 284 -1.05 15.90 -19.68
C ALA A 284 -0.91 14.38 -19.75
N VAL A 285 -0.54 13.86 -20.92
CA VAL A 285 -0.19 12.46 -21.19
C VAL A 285 1.23 12.42 -21.74
N ASN A 286 2.14 11.67 -21.10
CA ASN A 286 3.56 11.62 -21.43
C ASN A 286 3.93 10.28 -22.09
N PRO A 287 3.91 10.16 -23.44
CA PRO A 287 4.12 8.88 -24.12
C PRO A 287 5.56 8.34 -24.03
N GLY A 288 6.56 9.20 -23.74
CA GLY A 288 7.96 8.83 -23.61
C GLY A 288 8.31 8.03 -22.35
N THR A 289 7.35 7.76 -21.46
CA THR A 289 7.55 6.96 -20.24
C THR A 289 6.31 6.10 -19.99
N THR A 290 6.50 4.91 -19.42
CA THR A 290 5.39 4.13 -18.86
C THR A 290 5.20 4.36 -17.36
N TRP A 291 6.13 5.06 -16.69
CA TRP A 291 6.07 5.38 -15.27
C TRP A 291 5.77 6.86 -15.03
N ARG A 292 4.85 7.16 -14.09
CA ARG A 292 4.26 8.49 -13.80
C ARG A 292 3.87 9.27 -15.07
N ASN A 293 3.21 8.56 -15.99
CA ASN A 293 2.99 8.99 -17.36
C ASN A 293 1.69 9.77 -17.62
N LEU A 294 0.84 9.97 -16.61
CA LEU A 294 -0.26 10.94 -16.61
C LEU A 294 0.03 12.07 -15.61
N GLN A 295 -0.29 13.31 -15.98
CA GLN A 295 -0.46 14.39 -15.01
C GLN A 295 -1.96 14.60 -14.78
N VAL A 296 -2.38 14.52 -13.52
CA VAL A 296 -3.79 14.71 -13.11
C VAL A 296 -3.88 15.89 -12.16
N ASP A 297 -4.76 16.83 -12.50
CA ASP A 297 -5.14 17.95 -11.65
C ASP A 297 -6.37 17.51 -10.83
N TRP A 298 -6.26 17.53 -9.50
CA TRP A 298 -7.28 16.96 -8.60
C TRP A 298 -8.27 18.02 -8.13
N ASP A 299 -9.55 17.66 -8.07
CA ASP A 299 -10.62 18.56 -7.64
C ASP A 299 -10.33 19.13 -6.25
N ALA A 300 -10.40 20.45 -6.09
CA ALA A 300 -10.12 21.15 -4.83
C ALA A 300 -11.06 20.77 -3.67
N SER A 301 -12.19 20.11 -3.97
CA SER A 301 -13.10 19.48 -3.01
C SER A 301 -12.60 18.13 -2.48
N THR A 302 -11.59 17.51 -3.10
CA THR A 302 -11.05 16.18 -2.75
C THR A 302 -9.53 16.17 -2.51
N SER A 303 -8.79 17.23 -2.87
CA SER A 303 -7.36 17.36 -2.56
C SER A 303 -6.90 18.82 -2.42
N SER A 304 -5.89 19.06 -1.58
CA SER A 304 -5.19 20.34 -1.42
C SER A 304 -3.91 20.46 -2.26
N THR A 305 -3.71 19.53 -3.20
CA THR A 305 -2.50 19.41 -4.04
C THR A 305 -2.87 19.62 -5.51
N PRO A 306 -2.38 20.67 -6.19
CA PRO A 306 -2.97 21.13 -7.44
C PRO A 306 -2.80 20.16 -8.62
N ALA A 307 -1.66 19.47 -8.72
CA ALA A 307 -1.37 18.47 -9.76
C ALA A 307 -0.54 17.33 -9.18
N ALA A 308 -0.63 16.12 -9.75
CA ALA A 308 0.26 15.01 -9.44
C ALA A 308 0.56 14.14 -10.68
N ALA A 309 1.82 13.67 -10.78
CA ALA A 309 2.25 12.72 -11.79
C ALA A 309 2.01 11.26 -11.32
N ILE A 310 1.26 10.50 -12.10
CA ILE A 310 0.67 9.21 -11.72
C ILE A 310 0.68 8.22 -12.89
N ASN A 311 0.62 6.91 -12.63
CA ASN A 311 0.59 5.88 -13.67
C ASN A 311 -0.84 5.65 -14.17
N MET A 312 -1.01 5.36 -15.48
CA MET A 312 -2.32 5.04 -16.09
C MET A 312 -3.13 3.98 -15.32
N TRP A 313 -2.48 2.93 -14.81
CA TRP A 313 -3.16 1.84 -14.09
C TRP A 313 -3.62 2.20 -12.66
N GLN A 314 -3.22 3.35 -12.11
CA GLN A 314 -3.69 3.83 -10.81
C GLN A 314 -4.98 4.66 -10.93
N VAL A 315 -5.43 4.98 -12.14
CA VAL A 315 -6.67 5.72 -12.41
C VAL A 315 -7.61 4.91 -13.29
N GLU A 316 -8.87 5.31 -13.30
CA GLU A 316 -9.89 4.85 -14.24
C GLU A 316 -10.58 6.07 -14.86
N PRO A 317 -10.93 6.04 -16.16
CA PRO A 317 -11.78 7.07 -16.75
C PRO A 317 -13.14 7.09 -16.04
N GLN A 318 -13.73 8.27 -15.85
CA GLN A 318 -15.12 8.41 -15.41
C GLN A 318 -16.09 8.10 -16.57
N GLY A 319 -16.05 6.85 -17.04
CA GLY A 319 -16.67 6.39 -18.28
C GLY A 319 -18.18 6.19 -18.17
N THR A 320 -18.94 7.15 -18.70
CA THR A 320 -20.21 7.00 -19.46
C THR A 320 -21.41 6.22 -18.88
N HIS A 321 -21.29 5.47 -17.78
CA HIS A 321 -22.39 4.69 -17.20
C HIS A 321 -23.49 5.55 -16.56
N ASP A 322 -23.14 6.71 -15.99
CA ASP A 322 -24.12 7.68 -15.48
C ASP A 322 -25.04 8.26 -16.56
N ALA A 323 -24.60 8.29 -17.83
CA ALA A 323 -25.43 8.74 -18.94
C ALA A 323 -26.65 7.82 -19.17
N LYS A 324 -26.55 6.52 -18.86
CA LYS A 324 -27.71 5.61 -18.82
C LYS A 324 -28.57 5.86 -17.58
N ARG A 325 -27.96 6.09 -16.41
CA ARG A 325 -28.71 6.30 -15.15
C ARG A 325 -29.57 7.57 -15.18
N ARG A 326 -29.10 8.65 -15.83
CA ARG A 326 -29.86 9.90 -16.02
C ARG A 326 -30.97 9.83 -17.09
N ARG A 327 -31.06 8.77 -17.91
CA ARG A 327 -32.08 8.65 -18.98
C ARG A 327 -33.37 7.95 -18.58
N ILE A 328 -33.47 7.44 -17.35
CA ILE A 328 -34.64 6.67 -16.88
C ILE A 328 -35.60 7.54 -16.02
N SER A 329 -35.15 8.72 -15.56
CA SER A 329 -35.91 9.56 -14.61
C SER A 329 -36.86 10.59 -15.23
N HIS A 330 -37.10 10.56 -16.55
CA HIS A 330 -38.05 11.47 -17.23
C HIS A 330 -38.85 10.78 -18.34
N THR A 331 -39.96 10.13 -17.97
CA THR A 331 -41.26 10.21 -18.68
C THR A 331 -42.34 9.63 -17.77
N VAL A 332 -43.09 10.51 -17.10
CA VAL A 332 -44.42 10.22 -16.59
C VAL A 332 -45.29 11.38 -17.05
N PRO A 333 -46.31 11.19 -17.91
CA PRO A 333 -47.19 12.27 -18.33
C PRO A 333 -48.11 12.68 -17.17
N PRO A 334 -48.50 13.96 -17.05
CA PRO A 334 -49.42 14.40 -16.02
C PRO A 334 -50.82 13.81 -16.26
N VAL A 335 -51.39 13.19 -15.23
CA VAL A 335 -52.81 12.80 -15.21
C VAL A 335 -53.63 14.07 -15.01
N ALA A 336 -54.51 14.37 -15.95
CA ALA A 336 -55.45 15.48 -15.84
C ALA A 336 -56.73 15.02 -15.12
N SER A 337 -57.03 15.70 -14.01
CA SER A 337 -58.35 15.85 -13.40
C SER A 337 -58.44 17.32 -13.00
N THR A 338 -59.55 18.05 -13.20
CA THR A 338 -60.94 17.65 -13.48
C THR A 338 -61.45 18.14 -14.83
#